data_AF-A0A0K6G6Q3-F1
#
_entry.id   AF-A0A0K6G6Q3-F1
#
_cell.length_a   1.000
_cell.length_b   1.000
_cell.length_c   1.000
_cell.angle_alpha   90.00
_cell.angle_beta   90.00
_cell.angle_gamma   90.00
#
_symmetry.space_group_name_H-M   'P 1'
#
loop_
_entity.id
_entity.type
_entity.pdbx_description
1 polymer ?
#
loop_
_entity_poly.entity_id
_entity_poly.type
_entity_poly.pdbx_seq_one_letter_code
_entity_poly.pdbx_strand_id
1 'polypeptide(L)'
;MLSKLKKKLRGDRSPNLSSTELIKEDALAQLMYYDTHFLTDDSYSMVVSRWNQARHALMGLAAHALKFDQDGIEISFLNHIDSGRTNEEEVWQLLCSIQPNNGTPTGRRLGQIFSAYITKIEAAKTKSRGADPSQSGIKPLDLIVITNGEPSDDPESVFVAAAH
;
A
#
# COMPACT_ATOMS: atom_id res chain seq x y z
N MET A 1 -17.42 -11.32 -25.43
CA MET A 1 -16.26 -12.22 -25.69
C MET A 1 -16.05 -13.30 -24.62
N LEU A 2 -16.71 -13.25 -23.46
CA LEU A 2 -16.52 -14.18 -22.33
C LEU A 2 -17.18 -15.57 -22.44
N SER A 3 -17.97 -15.87 -23.49
CA SER A 3 -18.62 -17.19 -23.61
C SER A 3 -17.69 -18.28 -24.16
N LYS A 4 -16.55 -17.91 -24.75
CA LYS A 4 -15.62 -18.87 -25.38
C LYS A 4 -14.55 -19.43 -24.44
N LEU A 5 -14.34 -18.84 -23.26
CA LEU A 5 -13.31 -19.31 -22.31
C LEU A 5 -13.78 -20.45 -21.39
N LYS A 6 -15.10 -20.65 -21.23
CA LYS A 6 -15.65 -21.71 -20.35
C LYS A 6 -15.56 -23.14 -20.90
N LYS A 7 -15.12 -23.35 -22.15
CA LYS A 7 -15.26 -24.66 -22.81
C LYS A 7 -13.95 -25.45 -23.02
N LYS A 8 -12.79 -24.98 -22.56
CA LYS A 8 -11.51 -25.67 -22.86
C LYS A 8 -10.60 -26.02 -21.68
N LEU A 9 -11.12 -26.13 -20.46
CA LEU A 9 -10.39 -26.73 -19.34
C LEU A 9 -11.31 -27.71 -18.59
N ARG A 10 -11.55 -28.88 -19.20
CA ARG A 10 -11.98 -30.06 -18.45
C ARG A 10 -10.71 -30.74 -17.96
N GLY A 11 -10.39 -30.59 -16.69
CA GLY A 11 -9.29 -31.35 -16.09
C GLY A 11 -8.61 -30.71 -14.88
N ASP A 12 -9.03 -29.53 -14.41
CA ASP A 12 -8.33 -28.88 -13.31
C ASP A 12 -9.11 -29.00 -11.99
N ARG A 13 -8.40 -29.41 -10.93
CA ARG A 13 -8.92 -29.51 -9.55
C ARG A 13 -8.89 -28.13 -8.88
N SER A 14 -9.32 -27.09 -9.61
CA SER A 14 -9.42 -25.75 -9.06
C SER A 14 -10.67 -25.69 -8.17
N PRO A 15 -10.58 -25.13 -6.94
CA PRO A 15 -11.75 -24.96 -6.09
C PRO A 15 -12.82 -24.12 -6.82
N ASN A 16 -14.07 -24.57 -6.76
CA ASN A 16 -15.20 -23.89 -7.42
C ASN A 16 -15.56 -22.63 -6.62
N LEU A 17 -14.93 -21.50 -6.96
CA LEU A 17 -15.17 -20.20 -6.32
C LEU A 17 -16.59 -19.71 -6.60
N SER A 18 -17.23 -19.14 -5.58
CA SER A 18 -18.57 -18.55 -5.73
C SER A 18 -18.53 -17.34 -6.65
N SER A 19 -19.65 -17.00 -7.31
CA SER A 19 -19.72 -15.84 -8.21
C SER A 19 -19.36 -14.52 -7.50
N THR A 20 -19.65 -14.41 -6.19
CA THR A 20 -19.27 -13.25 -5.39
C THR A 20 -17.77 -13.18 -5.14
N GLU A 21 -17.12 -14.32 -4.90
CA GLU A 21 -15.65 -14.39 -4.74
C GLU A 21 -14.93 -14.06 -6.05
N LEU A 22 -15.43 -14.55 -7.18
CA LEU A 22 -14.90 -14.19 -8.51
C LEU A 22 -15.03 -12.69 -8.81
N ILE A 23 -16.14 -12.06 -8.42
CA ILE A 23 -16.33 -10.61 -8.59
C ILE A 23 -15.41 -9.82 -7.65
N LYS A 24 -15.15 -10.30 -6.43
CA LYS A 24 -14.18 -9.68 -5.51
C LYS A 24 -12.76 -9.80 -6.01
N GLU A 25 -12.36 -10.98 -6.51
CA GLU A 25 -11.05 -11.18 -7.14
C GLU A 25 -10.88 -10.27 -8.35
N ASP A 26 -11.92 -10.08 -9.16
CA ASP A 26 -11.93 -9.16 -10.30
C ASP A 26 -11.82 -7.68 -9.86
N ALA A 27 -12.46 -7.31 -8.74
CA ALA A 27 -12.30 -5.98 -8.16
C ALA A 27 -10.89 -5.75 -7.60
N LEU A 28 -10.30 -6.75 -6.93
CA LEU A 28 -8.96 -6.68 -6.37
C LEU A 28 -7.86 -6.79 -7.43
N ALA A 29 -8.17 -7.37 -8.60
CA ALA A 29 -7.27 -7.34 -9.74
C ALA A 29 -6.89 -5.91 -10.16
N GLN A 30 -7.70 -4.90 -9.84
CA GLN A 30 -7.37 -3.50 -10.10
C GLN A 30 -6.12 -3.03 -9.35
N LEU A 31 -5.76 -3.66 -8.22
CA LEU A 31 -4.56 -3.35 -7.46
C LEU A 31 -3.27 -3.51 -8.28
N MET A 32 -3.28 -4.31 -9.37
CA MET A 32 -2.11 -4.43 -10.26
C MET A 32 -1.72 -3.12 -10.95
N TYR A 33 -2.65 -2.15 -11.01
CA TYR A 33 -2.42 -0.85 -11.63
C TYR A 33 -1.95 0.21 -10.65
N TYR A 34 -1.83 -0.10 -9.35
CA TYR A 34 -1.41 0.82 -8.31
C TYR A 34 -0.06 0.41 -7.72
N ASP A 35 0.71 1.38 -7.23
CA ASP A 35 1.81 1.16 -6.30
C ASP A 35 1.18 1.12 -4.90
N THR A 36 1.18 -0.03 -4.20
CA THR A 36 0.59 -0.13 -2.86
C THR A 36 1.61 0.27 -1.78
N HIS A 37 1.24 1.21 -0.91
CA HIS A 37 2.07 1.66 0.21
C HIS A 37 1.29 1.60 1.53
N PHE A 38 1.81 0.86 2.50
CA PHE A 38 1.31 0.86 3.88
C PHE A 38 2.08 1.85 4.75
N LEU A 39 1.36 2.80 5.37
CA LEU A 39 1.88 3.63 6.45
C LEU A 39 1.37 3.11 7.79
N THR A 40 2.28 2.62 8.63
CA THR A 40 1.93 1.94 9.88
C THR A 40 2.27 2.81 11.08
N ASP A 41 1.30 2.98 11.97
CA ASP A 41 1.46 3.63 13.26
C ASP A 41 2.30 2.75 14.19
N ASP A 42 3.49 3.25 14.50
CA ASP A 42 4.45 2.71 15.46
C ASP A 42 4.61 3.65 16.65
N SER A 43 3.58 4.44 16.98
CA SER A 43 3.61 5.36 18.11
C SER A 43 3.66 4.63 19.45
N TYR A 44 4.07 5.31 20.53
CA TYR A 44 4.07 4.75 21.88
C TYR A 44 2.71 4.18 22.31
N SER A 45 1.61 4.77 21.82
CA SER A 45 0.26 4.29 22.11
C SER A 45 -0.04 2.90 21.55
N MET A 46 0.79 2.40 20.62
CA MET A 46 0.67 1.08 20.00
C MET A 46 1.28 -0.04 20.84
N VAL A 47 2.06 0.27 21.88
CA VAL A 47 2.84 -0.71 22.65
C VAL A 47 2.01 -1.94 23.10
N VAL A 48 2.61 -3.11 22.92
CA VAL A 48 2.04 -4.45 23.19
C VAL A 48 0.86 -4.83 22.30
N SER A 49 -0.37 -4.57 22.72
CA SER A 49 -1.56 -5.24 22.16
C SER A 49 -1.96 -4.69 20.79
N ARG A 50 -1.97 -3.36 20.64
CA ARG A 50 -2.34 -2.68 19.40
C ARG A 50 -1.30 -2.90 18.30
N TRP A 51 -0.02 -2.90 18.66
CA TRP A 51 1.07 -3.24 17.73
C TRP A 51 0.94 -4.67 17.23
N ASN A 52 0.66 -5.65 18.09
CA ASN A 52 0.42 -7.03 17.66
C ASN A 52 -0.77 -7.15 16.70
N GLN A 53 -1.85 -6.40 16.94
CA GLN A 53 -3.01 -6.36 16.04
C GLN A 53 -2.65 -5.72 14.70
N ALA A 54 -1.96 -4.58 14.71
CA ALA A 54 -1.51 -3.90 13.50
C ALA A 54 -0.57 -4.78 12.66
N ARG A 55 0.39 -5.47 13.30
CA ARG A 55 1.28 -6.42 12.62
C ARG A 55 0.52 -7.55 11.95
N HIS A 56 -0.42 -8.18 12.66
CA HIS A 56 -1.24 -9.24 12.05
C HIS A 56 -2.12 -8.74 10.91
N ALA A 57 -2.75 -7.57 11.07
CA ALA A 57 -3.56 -6.96 10.01
C ALA A 57 -2.71 -6.64 8.78
N LEU A 58 -1.55 -6.01 8.99
CA LEU A 58 -0.60 -5.67 7.93
C LEU A 58 -0.09 -6.92 7.21
N MET A 59 0.30 -7.99 7.93
CA MET A 59 0.70 -9.26 7.31
C MET A 59 -0.39 -9.81 6.38
N GLY A 60 -1.65 -9.80 6.83
CA GLY A 60 -2.77 -10.28 6.02
C GLY A 60 -3.04 -9.41 4.78
N LEU A 61 -2.97 -8.09 4.93
CA LEU A 61 -3.15 -7.14 3.83
C LEU A 61 -1.99 -7.21 2.84
N ALA A 62 -0.75 -7.25 3.33
CA ALA A 62 0.47 -7.37 2.53
C ALA A 62 0.48 -8.66 1.70
N ALA A 63 0.18 -9.80 2.32
CA ALA A 63 0.07 -11.08 1.63
C ALA A 63 -1.01 -11.08 0.53
N HIS A 64 -2.05 -10.23 0.66
CA HIS A 64 -3.06 -10.07 -0.37
C HIS A 64 -2.59 -9.13 -1.49
N ALA A 65 -2.02 -7.97 -1.14
CA ALA A 65 -1.53 -6.97 -2.09
C ALA A 65 -0.40 -7.54 -2.97
N LEU A 66 0.52 -8.32 -2.40
CA LEU A 66 1.61 -8.99 -3.12
C LEU A 66 1.16 -9.97 -4.21
N LYS A 67 -0.11 -10.42 -4.20
CA LYS A 67 -0.65 -11.26 -5.28
C LYS A 67 -0.90 -10.47 -6.57
N PHE A 68 -1.08 -9.16 -6.46
CA PHE A 68 -1.47 -8.29 -7.56
C PHE A 68 -0.37 -7.31 -7.93
N ASP A 69 0.41 -6.84 -6.95
CA ASP A 69 1.48 -5.86 -7.17
C ASP A 69 2.82 -6.54 -7.51
N GLN A 70 3.14 -6.62 -8.80
CA GLN A 70 4.28 -7.39 -9.31
C GLN A 70 5.65 -6.80 -8.95
N ASP A 71 5.75 -5.49 -8.69
CA ASP A 71 7.00 -4.84 -8.26
C ASP A 71 7.10 -4.66 -6.73
N GLY A 72 6.18 -5.30 -5.99
CA GLY A 72 6.16 -5.34 -4.54
C GLY A 72 5.43 -4.17 -3.90
N ILE A 73 5.24 -4.24 -2.59
CA ILE A 73 4.56 -3.21 -1.78
C ILE A 73 5.57 -2.42 -0.97
N GLU A 74 5.32 -1.13 -0.72
CA GLU A 74 6.13 -0.33 0.22
C GLU A 74 5.50 -0.38 1.62
N ILE A 75 6.34 -0.49 2.66
CA ILE A 75 5.92 -0.33 4.06
C ILE A 75 6.77 0.75 4.70
N SER A 76 6.14 1.73 5.35
CA SER A 76 6.82 2.71 6.19
C SER A 76 6.09 2.92 7.51
N PHE A 77 6.77 3.58 8.45
CA PHE A 77 6.26 3.84 9.79
C PHE A 77 6.18 5.33 10.10
N LEU A 78 5.38 5.72 11.11
CA LEU A 78 5.29 7.12 11.53
C LEU A 78 6.61 7.64 12.13
N ASN A 79 7.29 6.81 12.92
CA ASN A 79 8.46 7.23 13.70
C ASN A 79 9.77 6.60 13.22
N HIS A 80 9.76 5.34 12.78
CA HIS A 80 10.96 4.69 12.23
C HIS A 80 11.24 5.10 10.78
N ILE A 81 12.52 5.22 10.47
CA ILE A 81 13.01 5.55 9.12
C ILE A 81 13.00 4.31 8.22
N ASP A 82 13.07 3.12 8.83
CA ASP A 82 12.98 1.84 8.14
C ASP A 82 11.76 1.82 7.21
N SER A 83 12.03 1.61 5.92
CA SER A 83 11.02 1.42 4.90
C SER A 83 11.57 0.53 3.81
N GLY A 84 10.69 -0.04 2.99
CA GLY A 84 11.12 -0.68 1.78
C GLY A 84 10.05 -1.49 1.07
N ARG A 85 10.41 -1.89 -0.15
CA ARG A 85 9.67 -2.86 -0.94
C ARG A 85 9.97 -4.26 -0.46
N THR A 86 8.96 -4.96 0.01
CA THR A 86 9.12 -6.22 0.77
C THR A 86 8.37 -7.39 0.12
N ASN A 87 8.93 -8.60 0.24
CA ASN A 87 8.16 -9.84 0.10
C ASN A 87 7.62 -10.32 1.46
N GLU A 88 6.73 -11.32 1.47
CA GLU A 88 6.02 -11.76 2.69
C GLU A 88 6.95 -12.08 3.88
N GLU A 89 8.11 -12.72 3.64
CA GLU A 89 9.08 -13.04 4.68
C GLU A 89 9.78 -11.77 5.21
N GLU A 90 10.15 -10.85 4.31
CA GLU A 90 10.76 -9.56 4.67
C GLU A 90 9.80 -8.66 5.46
N VAL A 91 8.49 -8.71 5.15
CA VAL A 91 7.45 -7.99 5.91
C VAL A 91 7.49 -8.44 7.37
N TRP A 92 7.50 -9.74 7.63
CA TRP A 92 7.49 -10.26 8.99
C TRP A 92 8.76 -9.85 9.76
N GLN A 93 9.92 -9.94 9.11
CA GLN A 93 11.20 -9.57 9.72
C GLN A 93 11.26 -8.08 10.04
N LEU A 94 10.81 -7.23 9.11
CA LEU A 94 10.68 -5.78 9.32
C LEU A 94 9.78 -5.49 10.52
N LEU A 95 8.60 -6.11 10.59
CA LEU A 95 7.66 -5.88 11.70
C LEU A 95 8.15 -6.42 13.05
N CYS A 96 9.09 -7.36 13.06
CA CYS A 96 9.74 -7.84 14.28
C CYS A 96 10.87 -6.92 14.77
N SER A 97 11.49 -6.12 13.89
CA SER A 97 12.55 -5.19 14.27
C SER A 97 12.02 -3.88 14.86
N ILE A 98 10.77 -3.52 14.57
CA ILE A 98 10.15 -2.28 15.02
C ILE A 98 9.59 -2.40 16.44
N GLN A 99 9.99 -1.44 17.28
CA GLN A 99 9.45 -1.28 18.62
C GLN A 99 8.75 0.09 18.76
N PRO A 100 7.43 0.11 19.01
CA PRO A 100 6.68 1.37 19.00
C PRO A 100 7.21 2.41 20.00
N ASN A 101 7.31 3.66 19.55
CA ASN A 101 7.88 4.77 20.31
C ASN A 101 7.30 6.13 19.86
N ASN A 102 7.61 7.21 20.59
CA ASN A 102 7.27 8.57 20.18
C ASN A 102 5.76 8.82 19.92
N GLY A 103 5.42 9.88 19.19
CA GLY A 103 4.05 10.35 18.95
C GLY A 103 3.44 9.82 17.65
N THR A 104 2.38 10.47 17.18
CA THR A 104 1.64 10.14 15.95
C THR A 104 1.77 11.26 14.89
N PRO A 105 2.98 11.59 14.39
CA PRO A 105 3.20 12.68 13.44
C PRO A 105 2.72 12.30 12.02
N THR A 106 1.41 12.09 11.90
CA THR A 106 0.73 11.54 10.73
C THR A 106 0.83 12.50 9.56
N GLY A 107 0.52 13.78 9.77
CA GLY A 107 0.61 14.81 8.74
C GLY A 107 2.03 14.91 8.19
N ARG A 108 3.04 15.00 9.06
CA ARG A 108 4.44 15.04 8.66
C ARG A 108 4.83 13.85 7.77
N ARG A 109 4.47 12.62 8.18
CA ARG A 109 4.87 11.43 7.44
C ARG A 109 4.12 11.29 6.11
N LEU A 110 2.82 11.61 6.09
CA LEU A 110 2.05 11.72 4.85
C LEU A 110 2.67 12.72 3.88
N GLY A 111 3.06 13.90 4.39
CA GLY A 111 3.66 14.96 3.58
C GLY A 111 4.97 14.52 2.92
N GLN A 112 5.79 13.74 3.63
CA GLN A 112 7.02 13.15 3.07
C GLN A 112 6.70 12.17 1.94
N ILE A 113 5.70 11.29 2.14
CA ILE A 113 5.28 10.32 1.13
C ILE A 113 4.74 11.04 -0.12
N PHE A 114 3.81 11.99 0.05
CA PHE A 114 3.24 12.74 -1.05
C PHE A 114 4.29 13.58 -1.79
N SER A 115 5.19 14.25 -1.07
CA SER A 115 6.27 15.03 -1.69
C SER A 115 7.18 14.14 -2.55
N ALA A 116 7.55 12.96 -2.05
CA ALA A 116 8.37 12.01 -2.81
C ALA A 116 7.64 11.51 -4.06
N TYR A 117 6.35 11.19 -3.94
CA TYR A 117 5.54 10.70 -5.04
C TYR A 117 5.28 11.78 -6.11
N ILE A 118 4.90 13.00 -5.71
CA ILE A 118 4.73 14.14 -6.62
C ILE A 118 6.04 14.45 -7.33
N THR A 119 7.17 14.46 -6.60
CA THR A 119 8.50 14.66 -7.20
C THR A 119 8.81 13.59 -8.25
N LYS A 120 8.47 12.33 -7.99
CA LYS A 120 8.62 11.21 -8.95
C LYS A 120 7.83 11.49 -10.24
N ILE A 121 6.58 11.95 -10.11
CA ILE A 121 5.71 12.30 -11.26
C ILE A 121 6.28 13.48 -12.06
N GLU A 122 6.63 14.58 -11.38
CA GLU A 122 7.14 15.79 -12.03
C GLU A 122 8.47 15.55 -12.75
N ALA A 123 9.35 14.74 -12.16
CA ALA A 123 10.59 14.31 -12.80
C ALA A 123 10.32 13.51 -14.09
N ALA A 124 9.30 12.64 -14.08
CA ALA A 124 8.95 11.88 -15.27
C ALA A 124 8.32 12.76 -16.37
N LYS A 125 7.44 13.71 -16.01
CA LYS A 125 6.91 14.72 -16.95
C LYS A 125 8.02 15.54 -17.60
N THR A 126 9.02 15.93 -16.82
CA THR A 126 10.17 16.68 -17.32
C THR A 126 10.97 15.87 -18.34
N LYS A 127 11.23 14.58 -18.03
CA LYS A 127 11.93 13.66 -18.94
C LYS A 127 11.14 13.39 -20.23
N SER A 128 9.81 13.35 -20.15
CA SER A 128 8.93 13.11 -21.30
C SER A 128 8.57 14.38 -22.09
N ARG A 129 9.20 15.53 -21.81
CA ARG A 129 8.94 16.84 -22.45
C ARG A 129 7.47 17.30 -22.33
N GLY A 130 6.84 17.01 -21.20
CA GLY A 130 5.45 17.41 -20.95
C GLY A 130 4.41 16.47 -21.55
N ALA A 131 4.81 15.26 -21.99
CA ALA A 131 3.83 14.22 -22.31
C ALA A 131 3.06 13.81 -21.04
N ASP A 132 1.84 13.30 -21.25
CA ASP A 132 0.92 12.92 -20.18
C ASP A 132 1.63 12.03 -19.13
N PRO A 133 1.61 12.38 -17.83
CA PRO A 133 2.17 11.55 -16.76
C PRO A 133 1.58 10.13 -16.72
N SER A 134 0.38 9.89 -17.26
CA SER A 134 -0.17 8.53 -17.41
C SER A 134 0.70 7.63 -18.30
N GLN A 135 1.54 8.21 -19.16
CA GLN A 135 2.48 7.51 -20.04
C GLN A 135 3.89 7.38 -19.44
N SER A 136 4.11 7.90 -18.22
CA SER A 136 5.40 7.82 -17.54
C SER A 136 5.77 6.42 -17.05
N GLY A 137 4.79 5.51 -16.99
CA GLY A 137 4.93 4.20 -16.35
C GLY A 137 4.92 4.27 -14.82
N ILE A 138 4.69 5.44 -14.22
CA ILE A 138 4.45 5.57 -12.77
C ILE A 138 3.02 5.17 -12.48
N LYS A 139 2.84 4.14 -11.66
CA LYS A 139 1.52 3.72 -11.19
C LYS A 139 0.94 4.76 -10.21
N PRO A 140 -0.38 5.02 -10.22
CA PRO A 140 -1.07 5.70 -9.13
C PRO A 140 -0.74 5.11 -7.75
N LEU A 141 -0.61 5.95 -6.73
CA LEU A 141 -0.34 5.52 -5.35
C LEU A 141 -1.64 5.08 -4.66
N ASP A 142 -1.65 3.88 -4.09
CA ASP A 142 -2.66 3.41 -3.12
C ASP A 142 -2.04 3.41 -1.71
N LEU A 143 -2.39 4.40 -0.89
CA LEU A 143 -1.82 4.59 0.45
C LEU A 143 -2.79 4.13 1.53
N ILE A 144 -2.43 3.05 2.22
CA ILE A 144 -3.22 2.45 3.30
C ILE A 144 -2.58 2.82 4.64
N VAL A 145 -3.31 3.55 5.49
CA VAL A 145 -2.82 3.95 6.82
C VAL A 145 -3.40 3.04 7.89
N ILE A 146 -2.54 2.41 8.69
CA ILE A 146 -2.93 1.57 9.84
C ILE A 146 -2.58 2.34 11.12
N THR A 147 -3.59 2.87 11.81
CA THR A 147 -3.41 3.68 13.02
C THR A 147 -4.45 3.35 14.09
N ASN A 148 -4.17 3.74 15.34
CA ASN A 148 -5.06 3.52 16.47
C ASN A 148 -5.77 4.78 16.99
N GLY A 149 -5.64 5.93 16.32
CA GLY A 149 -6.29 7.16 16.79
C GLY A 149 -5.78 8.45 16.17
N GLU A 150 -5.76 9.49 17.02
CA GLU A 150 -5.62 10.88 16.62
C GLU A 150 -4.17 11.26 16.26
N PRO A 151 -3.96 11.93 15.12
CA PRO A 151 -2.69 12.57 14.78
C PRO A 151 -2.23 13.57 15.85
N SER A 152 -0.92 13.65 16.08
CA SER A 152 -0.30 14.68 16.92
C SER A 152 -0.05 16.02 16.19
N ASP A 153 -0.34 16.04 14.89
CA ASP A 153 -0.18 17.17 13.97
C ASP A 153 -1.40 17.26 13.04
N ASP A 154 -1.34 18.15 12.05
CA ASP A 154 -2.46 18.40 11.13
C ASP A 154 -2.25 17.70 9.78
N PRO A 155 -2.89 16.54 9.54
CA PRO A 155 -2.85 15.90 8.23
C PRO A 155 -3.77 16.58 7.21
N GLU A 156 -4.80 17.35 7.62
CA GLU A 156 -5.75 17.97 6.69
C GLU A 156 -5.03 18.97 5.78
N SER A 157 -4.21 19.85 6.35
CA SER A 157 -3.41 20.80 5.56
C SER A 157 -2.47 20.11 4.57
N VAL A 158 -1.97 18.91 4.91
CA VAL A 158 -1.11 18.11 4.03
C VAL A 158 -1.88 17.56 2.83
N PHE A 159 -3.10 17.06 3.04
CA PHE A 159 -3.96 16.62 1.95
C PHE A 159 -4.35 17.79 1.03
N VAL A 160 -4.72 18.93 1.61
CA VAL A 160 -5.06 20.14 0.85
C VAL A 160 -3.86 20.60 0.02
N ALA A 161 -2.66 20.65 0.60
CA ALA A 161 -1.45 21.05 -0.10
C ALA A 161 -1.08 20.09 -1.25
N ALA A 162 -1.28 18.77 -1.08
CA ALA A 162 -0.97 17.78 -2.10
C ALA A 162 -1.97 17.76 -3.27
N ALA A 163 -3.17 18.31 -3.08
CA ALA A 163 -4.21 18.38 -4.11
C ALA A 163 -4.07 19.59 -5.06
N HIS A 164 -3.15 20.52 -4.76
CA HIS A 164 -2.88 21.73 -5.54
C HIS A 164 -1.64 21.59 -6.42
#